data_AF-A0A2V8KYW9-F1
#
_entry.id   AF-A0A2V8KYW9-F1
#
_cell.length_a   1.000
_cell.length_b   1.000
_cell.length_c   1.000
_cell.angle_alpha   90.00
_cell.angle_beta   90.00
_cell.angle_gamma   90.00
#
_symmetry.space_group_name_H-M   'P 1'
#
loop_
_entity.id
_entity.type
_entity.pdbx_description
1 polymer ?
#
loop_
_entity_poly.entity_id
_entity_poly.type
_entity_poly.pdbx_seq_one_letter_code
_entity_poly.pdbx_strand_id
1 'polypeptide(L)'
;MLRPKKVGTLPVEGSDEQKRTNEIGMAIPLLKTCDIAGKDITGDALLTQRAIATYLVEQQAHYHLTVKSNQPALEQDIALLFQTRGDPDFVETAPPDHGRIETRRIWCSTALNAYLDFPHVGQAFLIERESIDKKTGVSSCETALGITSRTPKEASPKRVLAVNRGHWGIESVHYIIDWNYDEDRSRIRTGSGPENITRLRRFAVGILKSFQKPAQTIAEMMRKLAFNTRLVFDFLRMTQNSTRARLN
;
A
#
# COMPACT_ATOMS: atom_id res chain seq x y z
N MET A 1 -46.71 -12.21 -1.47
CA MET A 1 -45.72 -13.16 -2.03
C MET A 1 -44.42 -13.02 -1.25
N LEU A 2 -44.01 -14.08 -0.56
CA LEU A 2 -42.77 -14.15 0.22
C LEU A 2 -41.56 -14.02 -0.72
N ARG A 3 -40.65 -13.09 -0.43
CA ARG A 3 -39.34 -13.03 -1.09
C ARG A 3 -38.55 -14.29 -0.70
N PRO A 4 -37.97 -15.05 -1.65
CA PRO A 4 -37.12 -16.18 -1.29
C PRO A 4 -35.87 -15.65 -0.59
N LYS A 5 -35.54 -16.21 0.58
CA LYS A 5 -34.24 -15.99 1.23
C LYS A 5 -33.16 -16.50 0.28
N LYS A 6 -32.23 -15.62 -0.13
CA LYS A 6 -30.96 -16.03 -0.74
C LYS A 6 -30.23 -16.91 0.29
N VAL A 7 -30.29 -18.22 0.12
CA VAL A 7 -29.42 -19.14 0.84
C VAL A 7 -28.03 -18.90 0.28
N GLY A 8 -27.15 -18.28 1.07
CA GLY A 8 -25.78 -18.02 0.67
C GLY A 8 -25.09 -19.34 0.37
N THR A 9 -24.60 -19.49 -0.86
CA THR A 9 -23.67 -20.56 -1.23
C THR A 9 -22.45 -20.44 -0.33
N LEU A 10 -22.08 -21.50 0.38
CA LEU A 10 -20.86 -21.51 1.18
C LEU A 10 -19.65 -21.35 0.24
N PRO A 11 -18.70 -20.45 0.53
CA PRO A 11 -17.54 -20.24 -0.33
C PRO A 11 -16.75 -21.54 -0.49
N VAL A 12 -16.41 -21.87 -1.73
CA VAL A 12 -15.62 -23.06 -2.08
C VAL A 12 -14.22 -22.93 -1.49
N GLU A 13 -13.72 -24.01 -0.90
CA GLU A 13 -12.40 -24.06 -0.29
C GLU A 13 -11.31 -23.72 -1.34
N GLY A 14 -10.52 -22.67 -1.09
CA GLY A 14 -9.50 -22.15 -1.99
C GLY A 14 -9.96 -21.10 -3.02
N SER A 15 -11.25 -20.73 -3.03
CA SER A 15 -11.80 -19.69 -3.93
C SER A 15 -11.26 -18.28 -3.59
N ASP A 16 -11.27 -17.38 -4.58
CA ASP A 16 -10.82 -16.00 -4.39
C ASP A 16 -11.72 -15.22 -3.41
N GLU A 17 -13.00 -15.58 -3.31
CA GLU A 17 -13.92 -15.02 -2.30
C GLU A 17 -13.52 -15.44 -0.88
N GLN A 18 -13.12 -16.70 -0.69
CA GLN A 18 -12.64 -17.18 0.61
C GLN A 18 -11.32 -16.51 0.99
N LYS A 19 -10.38 -16.36 0.05
CA LYS A 19 -9.10 -15.67 0.27
C LYS A 19 -9.31 -14.22 0.70
N ARG A 20 -10.17 -13.47 0.00
CA ARG A 20 -10.53 -12.08 0.35
C ARG A 20 -11.15 -11.96 1.74
N THR A 21 -12.03 -12.90 2.09
CA THR A 21 -12.68 -12.93 3.42
C THR A 21 -11.66 -13.22 4.52
N ASN A 22 -10.74 -14.15 4.28
CA ASN A 22 -9.66 -14.45 5.21
C ASN A 22 -8.70 -13.26 5.36
N GLU A 23 -8.39 -12.55 4.27
CA GLU A 23 -7.53 -11.36 4.31
C GLU A 23 -8.12 -10.24 5.17
N ILE A 24 -9.40 -9.91 4.98
CA ILE A 24 -10.10 -8.94 5.81
C ILE A 24 -10.12 -9.40 7.27
N GLY A 25 -10.41 -10.68 7.51
CA GLY A 25 -10.42 -11.26 8.87
C GLY A 25 -9.06 -11.23 9.57
N MET A 26 -7.96 -11.28 8.82
CA MET A 26 -6.60 -11.31 9.35
C MET A 26 -5.96 -9.92 9.53
N ALA A 27 -6.53 -8.87 8.94
CA ALA A 27 -5.98 -7.51 9.03
C ALA A 27 -5.80 -7.04 10.48
N ILE A 28 -6.87 -7.11 11.31
CA ILE A 28 -6.81 -6.70 12.71
C ILE A 28 -5.87 -7.60 13.54
N PRO A 29 -5.95 -8.95 13.48
CA PRO A 29 -5.00 -9.83 14.16
C PRO A 29 -3.54 -9.51 13.84
N LEU A 30 -3.21 -9.18 12.58
CA LEU A 30 -1.85 -8.80 12.19
C LEU A 30 -1.45 -7.47 12.82
N LEU A 31 -2.33 -6.46 12.75
CA LEU A 31 -2.06 -5.13 13.32
C LEU A 31 -1.85 -5.16 14.84
N LYS A 32 -2.48 -6.09 15.57
CA LYS A 32 -2.26 -6.27 17.03
C LYS A 32 -0.81 -6.59 17.40
N THR A 33 -0.04 -7.13 16.46
CA THR A 33 1.38 -7.49 16.69
C THR A 33 2.34 -6.33 16.38
N CYS A 34 1.82 -5.23 15.85
CA CYS A 34 2.58 -4.07 15.43
C CYS A 34 2.33 -2.89 16.36
N ASP A 35 3.39 -2.15 16.67
CA ASP A 35 3.24 -0.79 17.18
C ASP A 35 2.75 0.10 16.02
N ILE A 36 1.54 0.62 16.13
CA ILE A 36 0.89 1.42 15.07
C ILE A 36 0.52 2.84 15.51
N ALA A 37 0.74 3.19 16.78
CA ALA A 37 0.37 4.49 17.31
C ALA A 37 1.06 5.63 16.54
N GLY A 38 0.29 6.64 16.15
CA GLY A 38 0.73 7.79 15.36
C GLY A 38 1.04 7.53 13.89
N LYS A 39 0.99 6.27 13.43
CA LYS A 39 1.36 5.87 12.05
C LYS A 39 0.17 6.00 11.10
N ASP A 40 0.47 6.25 9.83
CA ASP A 40 -0.51 6.23 8.75
C ASP A 40 -0.56 4.81 8.14
N ILE A 41 -1.68 4.11 8.33
CA ILE A 41 -1.94 2.78 7.77
C ILE A 41 -2.72 2.93 6.48
N THR A 42 -2.08 2.54 5.37
CA THR A 42 -2.69 2.59 4.04
C THR A 42 -3.37 1.27 3.72
N GLY A 43 -4.58 1.32 3.17
CA GLY A 43 -5.32 0.15 2.70
C GLY A 43 -5.91 0.39 1.32
N ASP A 44 -5.97 -0.67 0.54
CA ASP A 44 -6.64 -0.66 -0.75
C ASP A 44 -8.17 -0.70 -0.59
N ALA A 45 -8.87 -0.86 -1.71
CA ALA A 45 -10.31 -1.01 -1.72
C ALA A 45 -10.76 -2.15 -0.79
N LEU A 46 -10.14 -3.34 -0.89
CA LEU A 46 -10.57 -4.51 -0.12
C LEU A 46 -10.55 -4.26 1.40
N LEU A 47 -9.52 -3.57 1.89
CA LEU A 47 -9.35 -3.23 3.31
C LEU A 47 -10.10 -1.96 3.74
N THR A 48 -10.83 -1.30 2.84
CA THR A 48 -11.70 -0.18 3.17
C THR A 48 -12.94 -0.66 3.92
N GLN A 49 -12.75 -0.97 5.20
CA GLN A 49 -13.74 -1.56 6.09
C GLN A 49 -13.91 -0.71 7.34
N ARG A 50 -15.16 -0.47 7.74
CA ARG A 50 -15.49 0.36 8.91
C ARG A 50 -14.83 -0.16 10.19
N ALA A 51 -14.88 -1.48 10.42
CA ALA A 51 -14.29 -2.10 11.60
C ALA A 51 -12.77 -1.88 11.68
N ILE A 52 -12.07 -1.94 10.54
CA ILE A 52 -10.63 -1.66 10.46
C ILE A 52 -10.37 -0.19 10.77
N ALA A 53 -11.14 0.72 10.18
CA ALA A 53 -10.99 2.16 10.41
C ALA A 53 -11.20 2.55 11.88
N THR A 54 -12.25 2.03 12.53
CA THR A 54 -12.49 2.21 13.97
C THR A 54 -11.34 1.68 14.80
N TYR A 55 -10.92 0.44 14.56
CA TYR A 55 -9.80 -0.17 15.28
C TYR A 55 -8.51 0.67 15.17
N LEU A 56 -8.17 1.13 13.97
CA LEU A 56 -6.96 1.93 13.76
C LEU A 56 -6.98 3.22 14.59
N VAL A 57 -8.10 3.94 14.59
CA VAL A 57 -8.22 5.19 15.36
C VAL A 57 -8.22 4.94 16.86
N GLU A 58 -8.84 3.85 17.34
CA GLU A 58 -8.79 3.43 18.74
C GLU A 58 -7.36 3.11 19.21
N GLN A 59 -6.51 2.59 18.32
CA GLN A 59 -5.09 2.36 18.56
C GLN A 59 -4.22 3.61 18.32
N GLN A 60 -4.82 4.80 18.25
CA GLN A 60 -4.14 6.07 17.97
C GLN A 60 -3.39 6.10 16.63
N ALA A 61 -3.74 5.21 15.71
CA ALA A 61 -3.24 5.21 14.33
C ALA A 61 -4.20 5.99 13.42
N HIS A 62 -3.74 6.28 12.21
CA HIS A 62 -4.54 6.95 11.20
C HIS A 62 -4.68 6.06 9.98
N TYR A 63 -5.81 6.13 9.30
CA TYR A 63 -6.02 5.38 8.07
C TYR A 63 -5.91 6.27 6.84
N HIS A 64 -5.51 5.67 5.72
CA HIS A 64 -5.60 6.24 4.38
C HIS A 64 -6.12 5.14 3.46
N LEU A 65 -7.38 5.23 3.05
CA LEU A 65 -8.10 4.14 2.41
C LEU A 65 -8.57 4.56 1.01
N THR A 66 -8.31 3.70 0.03
CA THR A 66 -8.76 3.91 -1.36
C THR A 66 -10.18 3.38 -1.51
N VAL A 67 -11.11 4.21 -1.94
CA VAL A 67 -12.52 3.85 -2.11
C VAL A 67 -12.77 3.45 -3.56
N LYS A 68 -13.42 2.30 -3.76
CA LYS A 68 -13.88 1.77 -5.06
C LYS A 68 -15.24 1.07 -4.89
N SER A 69 -15.58 0.20 -5.84
CA SER A 69 -16.86 -0.50 -5.97
C SER A 69 -17.27 -1.37 -4.79
N ASN A 70 -16.38 -1.69 -3.84
CA ASN A 70 -16.74 -2.42 -2.63
C ASN A 70 -17.44 -1.53 -1.58
N GLN A 71 -17.41 -0.21 -1.75
CA GLN A 71 -18.13 0.78 -0.95
C GLN A 71 -18.92 1.72 -1.88
N PRO A 72 -19.93 1.22 -2.61
CA PRO A 72 -20.50 1.94 -3.76
C PRO A 72 -21.16 3.28 -3.40
N ALA A 73 -21.82 3.38 -2.25
CA ALA A 73 -22.40 4.64 -1.79
C ALA A 73 -21.31 5.68 -1.47
N LEU A 74 -20.29 5.27 -0.71
CA LEU A 74 -19.14 6.12 -0.38
C LEU A 74 -18.39 6.58 -1.63
N GLU A 75 -18.20 5.70 -2.61
CA GLU A 75 -17.58 6.02 -3.90
C GLU A 75 -18.40 7.08 -4.65
N GLN A 76 -19.72 6.89 -4.75
CA GLN A 76 -20.62 7.82 -5.43
C GLN A 76 -20.65 9.19 -4.77
N ASP A 77 -20.72 9.25 -3.44
CA ASP A 77 -20.75 10.50 -2.69
C ASP A 77 -19.46 11.32 -2.91
N ILE A 78 -18.31 10.65 -2.82
CA ILE A 78 -17.00 11.29 -3.04
C ILE A 78 -16.83 11.70 -4.51
N ALA A 79 -17.24 10.85 -5.45
CA ALA A 79 -17.19 11.17 -6.87
C ALA A 79 -18.05 12.40 -7.21
N LEU A 80 -19.25 12.49 -6.62
CA LEU A 80 -20.15 13.62 -6.80
C LEU A 80 -19.54 14.91 -6.24
N LEU A 81 -18.93 14.86 -5.06
CA LEU A 81 -18.23 16.01 -4.46
C LEU A 81 -17.18 16.60 -5.40
N PHE A 82 -16.43 15.75 -6.10
CA PHE A 82 -15.32 16.17 -6.96
C PHE A 82 -15.70 16.26 -8.45
N GLN A 83 -16.98 16.12 -8.80
CA GLN A 83 -17.45 16.20 -10.19
C GLN A 83 -17.21 17.60 -10.78
N THR A 84 -17.43 18.65 -10.00
CA THR A 84 -17.22 20.06 -10.38
C THR A 84 -16.00 20.67 -9.71
N ARG A 85 -14.96 19.85 -9.46
CA ARG A 85 -13.73 20.30 -8.83
C ARG A 85 -13.04 21.39 -9.66
N GLY A 86 -12.52 22.41 -8.99
CA GLY A 86 -11.72 23.48 -9.59
C GLY A 86 -10.24 23.10 -9.69
N ASP A 87 -9.36 24.08 -9.52
CA ASP A 87 -7.91 23.86 -9.52
C ASP A 87 -7.49 22.86 -8.42
N PRO A 88 -6.45 22.04 -8.67
CA PRO A 88 -5.93 21.10 -7.68
C PRO A 88 -5.31 21.80 -6.49
N ASP A 89 -5.51 21.24 -5.29
CA ASP A 89 -4.90 21.75 -4.06
C ASP A 89 -3.38 21.53 -4.03
N PHE A 90 -2.89 20.52 -4.75
CA PHE A 90 -1.47 20.27 -4.94
C PHE A 90 -1.18 19.47 -6.21
N VAL A 91 -0.01 19.73 -6.82
CA VAL A 91 0.46 19.07 -8.03
C VAL A 91 1.90 18.60 -7.83
N GLU A 92 2.18 17.36 -8.22
CA GLU A 92 3.51 16.78 -8.26
C GLU A 92 3.77 16.18 -9.64
N THR A 93 4.82 16.65 -10.31
CA THR A 93 5.33 16.03 -11.54
C THR A 93 6.61 15.28 -11.21
N ALA A 94 6.61 13.97 -11.48
CA ALA A 94 7.80 13.15 -11.32
C ALA A 94 8.86 13.57 -12.35
N PRO A 95 10.16 13.45 -12.00
CA PRO A 95 11.22 13.62 -12.98
C PRO A 95 10.99 12.71 -14.19
N PRO A 96 11.44 13.13 -15.38
CA PRO A 96 11.28 12.35 -16.60
C PRO A 96 12.26 11.17 -16.58
N ASP A 97 12.02 10.19 -15.71
CA ASP A 97 12.79 8.96 -15.59
C ASP A 97 12.01 7.75 -16.15
N HIS A 98 12.71 6.70 -16.58
CA HIS A 98 12.12 5.45 -17.07
C HIS A 98 11.16 5.56 -18.29
N GLY A 99 11.30 6.61 -19.11
CA GLY A 99 10.58 6.74 -20.39
C GLY A 99 9.15 7.29 -20.30
N ARG A 100 8.71 7.67 -19.10
CA ARG A 100 7.37 8.20 -18.82
C ARG A 100 7.45 9.53 -18.08
N ILE A 101 6.48 10.40 -18.28
CA ILE A 101 6.29 11.60 -17.45
C ILE A 101 5.00 11.38 -16.69
N GLU A 102 5.05 11.43 -15.36
CA GLU A 102 3.88 11.27 -14.51
C GLU A 102 3.59 12.56 -13.77
N THR A 103 2.37 13.06 -13.92
CA THR A 103 1.84 14.18 -13.15
C THR A 103 0.70 13.67 -12.26
N ARG A 104 0.79 13.98 -10.97
CA ARG A 104 -0.24 13.68 -9.98
C ARG A 104 -0.84 14.97 -9.47
N ARG A 105 -2.16 15.02 -9.43
CA ARG A 105 -2.94 16.15 -8.90
C ARG A 105 -3.83 15.62 -7.79
N ILE A 106 -3.98 16.39 -6.72
CA ILE A 106 -4.84 16.01 -5.60
C ILE A 106 -5.81 17.13 -5.24
N TRP A 107 -7.03 16.72 -4.90
CA TRP A 107 -8.06 17.55 -4.30
C TRP A 107 -8.47 16.91 -2.97
N CYS A 108 -8.58 17.71 -1.92
CA CYS A 108 -9.01 17.30 -0.59
C CYS A 108 -10.23 18.13 -0.18
N SER A 109 -11.15 17.51 0.57
CA SER A 109 -12.31 18.21 1.09
C SER A 109 -12.78 17.63 2.40
N THR A 110 -13.29 18.49 3.27
CA THR A 110 -13.97 18.11 4.52
C THR A 110 -15.48 18.20 4.41
N ALA A 111 -16.02 18.60 3.25
CA ALA A 111 -17.44 18.90 3.07
C ALA A 111 -18.35 17.70 3.38
N LEU A 112 -17.88 16.48 3.13
CA LEU A 112 -18.64 15.27 3.40
C LEU A 112 -18.39 14.66 4.78
N ASN A 113 -17.49 15.19 5.62
CA ASN A 113 -17.08 14.53 6.86
C ASN A 113 -18.25 14.23 7.81
N ALA A 114 -19.23 15.13 7.90
CA ALA A 114 -20.42 14.96 8.74
C ALA A 114 -21.54 14.15 8.06
N TYR A 115 -21.45 13.94 6.75
CA TYR A 115 -22.46 13.26 5.93
C TYR A 115 -22.11 11.79 5.69
N LEU A 116 -20.83 11.48 5.46
CA LEU A 116 -20.39 10.12 5.21
C LEU A 116 -20.66 9.26 6.44
N ASP A 117 -21.44 8.20 6.24
CA ASP A 117 -21.47 7.10 7.18
C ASP A 117 -20.18 6.29 7.00
N PHE A 118 -19.08 6.81 7.56
CA PHE A 118 -17.79 6.13 7.72
C PHE A 118 -17.08 6.68 8.96
N PRO A 119 -16.49 5.82 9.82
CA PRO A 119 -15.96 6.28 11.11
C PRO A 119 -14.74 7.19 10.95
N HIS A 120 -14.74 8.31 11.68
CA HIS A 120 -13.59 9.22 11.87
C HIS A 120 -13.02 9.85 10.59
N VAL A 121 -13.85 10.12 9.58
CA VAL A 121 -13.38 10.80 8.36
C VAL A 121 -12.87 12.20 8.68
N GLY A 122 -11.57 12.40 8.46
CA GLY A 122 -10.91 13.69 8.57
C GLY A 122 -10.92 14.47 7.26
N GLN A 123 -10.74 13.78 6.12
CA GLN A 123 -10.80 14.34 4.77
C GLN A 123 -11.20 13.25 3.75
N ALA A 124 -11.98 13.63 2.74
CA ALA A 124 -12.11 12.90 1.48
C ALA A 124 -11.13 13.49 0.45
N PHE A 125 -10.65 12.67 -0.48
CA PHE A 125 -9.74 13.11 -1.52
C PHE A 125 -10.00 12.43 -2.87
N LEU A 126 -9.62 13.14 -3.93
CA LEU A 126 -9.48 12.63 -5.29
C LEU A 126 -8.03 12.85 -5.73
N ILE A 127 -7.42 11.80 -6.27
CA ILE A 127 -6.10 11.86 -6.91
C ILE A 127 -6.30 11.56 -8.38
N GLU A 128 -5.79 12.45 -9.23
CA GLU A 128 -5.68 12.23 -10.67
C GLU A 128 -4.23 11.93 -11.01
N ARG A 129 -4.01 10.86 -11.77
CA ARG A 129 -2.72 10.45 -12.29
C ARG A 129 -2.76 10.53 -13.80
N GLU A 130 -2.02 11.49 -14.32
CA GLU A 130 -1.73 11.62 -15.74
C GLU A 130 -0.35 11.04 -16.03
N SER A 131 -0.26 10.25 -17.08
CA SER A 131 0.98 9.60 -17.50
C SER A 131 1.14 9.75 -19.01
N ILE A 132 2.29 10.27 -19.45
CA ILE A 132 2.62 10.47 -20.86
C ILE A 132 3.82 9.60 -21.22
N ASP A 133 3.64 8.71 -22.20
CA ASP A 133 4.75 7.97 -22.80
C ASP A 133 5.58 8.90 -23.69
N LYS A 134 6.88 9.00 -23.43
CA LYS A 134 7.74 9.96 -24.15
C LYS A 134 7.99 9.60 -25.62
N LYS A 135 7.90 8.32 -25.98
CA LYS A 135 8.20 7.85 -27.34
C LYS A 135 6.99 7.97 -28.24
N THR A 136 5.82 7.63 -27.71
CA THR A 136 4.57 7.58 -28.47
C THR A 136 3.73 8.84 -28.29
N GLY A 137 3.95 9.60 -27.22
CA GLY A 137 3.13 10.76 -26.86
C GLY A 137 1.75 10.39 -26.30
N VAL A 138 1.45 9.10 -26.15
CA VAL A 138 0.15 8.64 -25.66
C VAL A 138 0.02 9.00 -24.18
N SER A 139 -1.08 9.67 -23.84
CA SER A 139 -1.44 9.99 -22.47
C SER A 139 -2.48 9.00 -21.93
N SER A 140 -2.35 8.66 -20.65
CA SER A 140 -3.39 7.99 -19.87
C SER A 140 -3.72 8.83 -18.64
N CYS A 141 -4.99 8.84 -18.26
CA CYS A 141 -5.48 9.53 -17.08
C CYS A 141 -6.30 8.54 -16.24
N GLU A 142 -5.95 8.43 -14.96
CA GLU A 142 -6.63 7.58 -14.00
C GLU A 142 -6.97 8.38 -12.76
N THR A 143 -8.12 8.08 -12.15
CA THR A 143 -8.54 8.72 -10.90
C THR A 143 -8.64 7.69 -9.78
N ALA A 144 -8.28 8.11 -8.57
CA ALA A 144 -8.42 7.34 -7.36
C ALA A 144 -9.14 8.18 -6.32
N LEU A 145 -10.20 7.63 -5.73
CA LEU A 145 -10.95 8.25 -4.66
C LEU A 145 -10.51 7.65 -3.33
N GLY A 146 -10.62 8.40 -2.25
CA GLY A 146 -10.32 7.86 -0.94
C GLY A 146 -10.67 8.77 0.22
N ILE A 147 -10.44 8.24 1.41
CA ILE A 147 -10.69 8.91 2.68
C ILE A 147 -9.51 8.70 3.63
N THR A 148 -9.29 9.65 4.53
CA THR A 148 -8.32 9.55 5.60
C THR A 148 -8.90 10.06 6.91
N SER A 149 -8.46 9.50 8.05
CA SER A 149 -8.80 10.05 9.36
C SER A 149 -7.99 11.30 9.72
N ARG A 150 -6.96 11.65 8.94
CA ARG A 150 -6.19 12.88 9.14
C ARG A 150 -7.02 14.10 8.75
N THR A 151 -7.12 15.06 9.64
CA THR A 151 -7.69 16.37 9.34
C THR A 151 -6.75 17.22 8.48
N PRO A 152 -7.22 18.29 7.82
CA PRO A 152 -6.35 19.17 7.03
C PRO A 152 -5.17 19.78 7.82
N LYS A 153 -5.34 19.94 9.14
CA LYS A 153 -4.29 20.44 10.05
C LYS A 153 -3.17 19.42 10.25
N GLU A 154 -3.49 18.13 10.21
CA GLU A 154 -2.53 17.04 10.45
C GLU A 154 -1.89 16.51 9.16
N ALA A 155 -2.64 16.56 8.05
CA ALA A 155 -2.15 16.20 6.74
C ALA A 155 -2.64 17.17 5.67
N SER A 156 -1.69 17.94 5.13
CA SER A 156 -1.89 18.76 3.94
C SER A 156 -2.10 17.87 2.70
N PRO A 157 -2.68 18.41 1.61
CA PRO A 157 -2.84 17.69 0.34
C PRO A 157 -1.53 17.06 -0.16
N LYS A 158 -0.39 17.76 -0.02
CA LYS A 158 0.93 17.22 -0.32
C LYS A 158 1.26 15.96 0.50
N ARG A 159 0.95 15.94 1.80
CA ARG A 159 1.18 14.78 2.66
C ARG A 159 0.24 13.63 2.29
N VAL A 160 -1.03 13.91 2.04
CA VAL A 160 -2.02 12.89 1.61
C VAL A 160 -1.56 12.22 0.31
N LEU A 161 -1.11 13.02 -0.67
CA LEU A 161 -0.57 12.50 -1.93
C LEU A 161 0.71 11.66 -1.72
N ALA A 162 1.61 12.11 -0.84
CA ALA A 162 2.84 11.36 -0.53
C ALA A 162 2.55 10.02 0.14
N VAL A 163 1.59 9.96 1.07
CA VAL A 163 1.13 8.72 1.70
C VAL A 163 0.52 7.77 0.66
N ASN A 164 -0.35 8.29 -0.22
CA ASN A 164 -0.92 7.49 -1.31
C ASN A 164 0.16 6.94 -2.25
N ARG A 165 1.16 7.76 -2.60
CA ARG A 165 2.29 7.33 -3.42
C ARG A 165 3.12 6.24 -2.74
N GLY A 166 3.32 6.35 -1.42
CA GLY A 166 4.01 5.35 -0.61
C GLY A 166 3.33 3.99 -0.58
N HIS A 167 1.99 3.95 -0.69
CA HIS A 167 1.21 2.71 -0.73
C HIS A 167 1.67 1.75 -1.86
N TRP A 168 1.94 2.29 -3.05
CA TRP A 168 2.46 1.52 -4.20
C TRP A 168 3.85 0.90 -3.95
N GLY A 169 4.57 1.36 -2.93
CA GLY A 169 5.81 0.74 -2.47
C GLY A 169 5.64 -0.73 -2.08
N ILE A 170 4.42 -1.16 -1.70
CA ILE A 170 4.11 -2.57 -1.38
C ILE A 170 4.21 -3.45 -2.63
N GLU A 171 3.62 -3.03 -3.76
CA GLU A 171 3.69 -3.78 -5.02
C GLU A 171 5.12 -3.94 -5.52
N SER A 172 5.99 -2.96 -5.25
CA SER A 172 7.41 -3.07 -5.59
C SER A 172 8.09 -4.27 -4.92
N VAL A 173 7.65 -4.65 -3.70
CA VAL A 173 8.21 -5.80 -2.98
C VAL A 173 7.80 -7.10 -3.64
N HIS A 174 6.54 -7.23 -4.06
CA HIS A 174 6.07 -8.40 -4.81
C HIS A 174 6.87 -8.58 -6.09
N TYR A 175 6.96 -7.54 -6.92
CA TYR A 175 7.76 -7.58 -8.14
C TYR A 175 9.22 -7.94 -7.88
N ILE A 176 9.84 -7.39 -6.84
CA ILE A 176 11.23 -7.72 -6.47
C ILE A 176 11.35 -9.20 -6.13
N ILE A 177 10.41 -9.76 -5.38
CA ILE A 177 10.46 -11.17 -4.98
C ILE A 177 10.26 -12.07 -6.20
N ASP A 178 9.27 -11.79 -7.03
CA ASP A 178 8.99 -12.60 -8.21
C ASP A 178 10.14 -12.54 -9.21
N TRP A 179 10.68 -11.34 -9.47
CA TRP A 179 11.75 -11.17 -10.44
C TRP A 179 13.10 -11.71 -9.97
N ASN A 180 13.46 -11.52 -8.70
CA ASN A 180 14.79 -11.90 -8.20
C ASN A 180 14.84 -13.31 -7.61
N TYR A 181 13.73 -13.83 -7.10
CA TYR A 181 13.66 -15.15 -6.46
C TYR A 181 12.80 -16.16 -7.22
N ASP A 182 12.15 -15.75 -8.31
CA ASP A 182 11.29 -16.60 -9.14
C ASP A 182 10.23 -17.31 -8.28
N GLU A 183 9.66 -16.57 -7.31
CA GLU A 183 8.78 -17.13 -6.26
C GLU A 183 7.55 -17.82 -6.86
N ASP A 184 6.90 -17.21 -7.85
CA ASP A 184 5.76 -17.78 -8.57
C ASP A 184 6.08 -19.11 -9.27
N ARG A 185 7.32 -19.31 -9.71
CA ARG A 185 7.77 -20.55 -10.36
C ARG A 185 8.44 -21.53 -9.40
N SER A 186 8.45 -21.23 -8.11
CA SER A 186 9.07 -22.09 -7.10
C SER A 186 8.33 -23.42 -6.98
N ARG A 187 9.07 -24.53 -7.08
CA ARG A 187 8.51 -25.90 -7.00
C ARG A 187 8.42 -26.44 -5.56
N ILE A 188 8.84 -25.66 -4.57
CA ILE A 188 8.78 -26.03 -3.15
C ILE A 188 7.29 -26.05 -2.76
N ARG A 189 6.77 -27.22 -2.38
CA ARG A 189 5.32 -27.44 -2.12
C ARG A 189 5.01 -28.36 -0.94
N THR A 190 6.02 -28.83 -0.22
CA THR A 190 5.87 -29.86 0.82
C THR A 190 6.00 -29.27 2.23
N GLY A 191 5.12 -29.71 3.14
CA GLY A 191 5.12 -29.27 4.54
C GLY A 191 5.13 -27.74 4.68
N SER A 192 5.89 -27.23 5.65
CA SER A 192 6.10 -25.78 5.86
C SER A 192 7.11 -25.16 4.89
N GLY A 193 7.59 -25.90 3.89
CA GLY A 193 8.59 -25.43 2.91
C GLY A 193 8.21 -24.14 2.20
N PRO A 194 6.99 -24.02 1.60
CA PRO A 194 6.55 -22.81 0.92
C PRO A 194 6.54 -21.58 1.83
N GLU A 195 5.97 -21.72 3.03
CA GLU A 195 5.86 -20.63 3.99
C GLU A 195 7.23 -20.18 4.51
N ASN A 196 8.11 -21.14 4.81
CA ASN A 196 9.46 -20.85 5.30
C ASN A 196 10.31 -20.12 4.25
N ILE A 197 10.27 -20.56 2.98
CA ILE A 197 11.08 -19.93 1.94
C ILE A 197 10.60 -18.51 1.64
N THR A 198 9.28 -18.27 1.61
CA THR A 198 8.72 -16.94 1.43
C THR A 198 9.12 -16.00 2.57
N ARG A 199 9.09 -16.47 3.82
CA ARG A 199 9.57 -15.69 4.98
C ARG A 199 11.05 -15.32 4.85
N LEU A 200 11.90 -16.28 4.49
CA LEU A 200 13.34 -16.04 4.33
C LEU A 200 13.65 -15.06 3.20
N ARG A 201 12.97 -15.18 2.05
CA ARG A 201 13.12 -14.24 0.92
C ARG A 201 12.68 -12.83 1.31
N ARG A 202 11.52 -12.70 1.95
CA ARG A 202 11.01 -11.41 2.44
C ARG A 202 11.94 -10.79 3.47
N PHE A 203 12.48 -11.58 4.39
CA PHE A 203 13.48 -11.15 5.35
C PHE A 203 14.75 -10.62 4.68
N ALA A 204 15.29 -11.38 3.72
CA ALA A 204 16.47 -10.97 2.96
C ALA A 204 16.20 -9.66 2.21
N VAL A 205 15.09 -9.53 1.48
CA VAL A 205 14.70 -8.29 0.79
C VAL A 205 14.57 -7.13 1.78
N GLY A 206 13.96 -7.35 2.95
CA GLY A 206 13.83 -6.35 4.01
C GLY A 206 15.18 -5.80 4.47
N ILE A 207 16.14 -6.70 4.73
CA ILE A 207 17.52 -6.31 5.04
C ILE A 207 18.12 -5.48 3.91
N LEU A 208 18.04 -5.94 2.66
CA LEU A 208 18.64 -5.23 1.54
C LEU A 208 18.03 -3.83 1.36
N LYS A 209 16.71 -3.70 1.46
CA LYS A 209 16.03 -2.39 1.40
C LYS A 209 16.48 -1.45 2.52
N SER A 210 16.76 -1.96 3.72
CA SER A 210 17.25 -1.13 4.84
C SER A 210 18.63 -0.50 4.63
N PHE A 211 19.44 -1.09 3.74
CA PHE A 211 20.77 -0.59 3.37
C PHE A 211 20.83 -0.02 1.94
N GLN A 212 19.70 0.00 1.23
CA GLN A 212 19.64 0.35 -0.18
C GLN A 212 19.90 1.85 -0.37
N LYS A 213 20.78 2.17 -1.33
CA LYS A 213 21.02 3.54 -1.78
C LYS A 213 20.08 3.90 -2.94
N PRO A 214 19.72 5.18 -3.14
CA PRO A 214 18.71 5.60 -4.14
C PRO A 214 18.96 5.09 -5.58
N ALA A 215 20.21 4.91 -5.99
CA ALA A 215 20.57 4.45 -7.33
C ALA A 215 20.86 2.94 -7.43
N GLN A 216 20.71 2.18 -6.34
CA GLN A 216 21.10 0.78 -6.30
C GLN A 216 19.88 -0.13 -6.38
N THR A 217 19.94 -1.17 -7.21
CA THR A 217 18.85 -2.15 -7.30
C THR A 217 19.03 -3.32 -6.34
N ILE A 218 17.93 -3.97 -5.93
CA ILE A 218 18.00 -5.18 -5.10
C ILE A 218 18.76 -6.30 -5.83
N ALA A 219 18.57 -6.44 -7.14
CA ALA A 219 19.28 -7.40 -7.96
C ALA A 219 20.81 -7.20 -7.90
N GLU A 220 21.28 -5.94 -7.97
CA GLU A 220 22.70 -5.63 -7.81
C GLU A 220 23.22 -5.97 -6.40
N MET A 221 22.44 -5.67 -5.36
CA MET A 221 22.81 -6.01 -3.98
C MET A 221 22.93 -7.53 -3.80
N MET A 222 21.95 -8.29 -4.31
CA MET A 222 21.98 -9.75 -4.27
C MET A 222 23.21 -10.30 -5.00
N ARG A 223 23.55 -9.79 -6.19
CA ARG A 223 24.76 -10.20 -6.92
C ARG A 223 26.05 -9.91 -6.16
N LYS A 224 26.14 -8.78 -5.44
CA LYS A 224 27.31 -8.43 -4.61
C LYS A 224 27.47 -9.36 -3.40
N LEU A 225 26.35 -9.82 -2.83
CA LEU A 225 26.34 -10.71 -1.67
C LEU A 225 26.46 -12.18 -2.06
N ALA A 226 26.10 -12.54 -3.29
CA ALA A 226 26.22 -13.89 -3.81
C ALA A 226 27.67 -14.40 -3.62
N PHE A 227 27.80 -15.52 -2.91
CA PHE A 227 29.08 -16.15 -2.59
C PHE A 227 30.06 -15.29 -1.77
N ASN A 228 29.58 -14.22 -1.11
CA ASN A 228 30.39 -13.41 -0.20
C ASN A 228 29.86 -13.46 1.24
N THR A 229 30.13 -14.57 1.92
CA THR A 229 29.65 -14.86 3.28
C THR A 229 30.01 -13.77 4.28
N ARG A 230 31.19 -13.16 4.15
CA ARG A 230 31.63 -12.07 5.04
C ARG A 230 30.71 -10.86 4.92
N LEU A 231 30.45 -10.39 3.68
CA LEU A 231 29.53 -9.27 3.47
C LEU A 231 28.11 -9.59 3.90
N VAL A 232 27.65 -10.84 3.73
CA VAL A 232 26.35 -11.27 4.26
C VAL A 232 26.29 -11.09 5.78
N PHE A 233 27.32 -11.51 6.52
CA PHE A 233 27.38 -11.29 7.96
C PHE A 233 27.47 -9.81 8.34
N ASP A 234 28.12 -8.96 7.55
CA ASP A 234 28.13 -7.51 7.77
C ASP A 234 26.71 -6.92 7.66
N PHE A 235 25.92 -7.36 6.66
CA PHE A 235 24.52 -6.95 6.48
C PHE A 235 23.61 -7.45 7.60
N LEU A 236 23.90 -8.63 8.15
CA LEU A 236 23.22 -9.19 9.32
C LEU A 236 23.66 -8.57 10.64
N ARG A 237 24.61 -7.62 10.62
CA ARG A 237 25.22 -7.02 11.83
C ARG A 237 25.87 -8.06 12.75
N MET A 238 26.44 -9.11 12.17
CA MET A 238 27.06 -10.24 12.88
C MET A 238 28.59 -10.15 12.95
N THR A 239 29.18 -9.05 12.50
CA THR A 239 30.64 -8.83 12.55
C THR A 239 30.99 -7.63 13.41
N GLN A 240 32.18 -7.62 14.02
CA GLN A 240 32.62 -6.49 14.83
C GLN A 240 32.64 -5.15 14.05
N ASN A 241 32.94 -5.20 12.75
CA ASN A 241 32.97 -4.01 11.91
C ASN A 241 31.56 -3.46 11.63
N SER A 242 30.55 -4.33 11.60
CA SER A 242 29.16 -3.94 11.36
C SER A 242 28.43 -3.55 12.64
N THR A 243 28.88 -3.97 13.83
CA THR A 243 28.27 -3.62 15.13
C THR A 243 28.83 -2.35 15.76
N ARG A 244 29.97 -1.82 15.29
CA ARG A 244 30.46 -0.51 15.73
C ARG A 244 29.47 0.57 15.30
N ALA A 245 28.62 0.99 16.23
CA ALA A 245 27.86 2.22 16.10
C ALA A 245 28.86 3.33 15.71
N ARG A 246 28.54 4.13 14.69
CA ARG A 246 29.21 5.41 14.50
C ARG A 246 28.85 6.27 15.72
N LEU A 247 29.66 6.17 16.77
CA LEU A 247 29.76 7.19 17.80
C LEU A 247 30.34 8.42 17.10
N ASN A 248 29.46 9.32 16.68
CA ASN A 248 29.72 10.72 16.38
C ASN A 248 28.45 11.49 16.72
#